data_AF-A0AAN6EY80-F1
#
_entry.id   AF-A0AAN6EY80-F1
#
_cell.length_a   1.000
_cell.length_b   1.000
_cell.length_c   1.000
_cell.angle_alpha   90.00
_cell.angle_beta   90.00
_cell.angle_gamma   90.00
#
_symmetry.space_group_name_H-M   'P 1'
#
loop_
_entity.id
_entity.type
_entity.pdbx_description
1 polymer ?
#
loop_
_entity_poly.entity_id
_entity_poly.type
_entity_poly.pdbx_seq_one_letter_code
_entity_poly.pdbx_strand_id
1 'polypeptide(L)'
;MANSKQMAELPRFILPRLTWTTTSLVQAAPQTVHIRPAIERKRTAPSFQTPAAPRTIHTSAGKSLSVSKPSSPGHSPRRPRTYVQPLHPNSAPIRHNGVYVATYKPARKAFSTSAVQRKEHHFDTLKFVQRLKGEGFSEEQAVAMMRVLNDVIEESIQNLTRTMVLKEDAERTTYTQKVDFAKLRSELSNADSTEAQLTRSSHERLSSDLAKLSARLRDEIGRTQASVRLDLNLEKGRIREEANGQEMRIKETEARIEQEVAGLRERVEAVKFSTLQWLMGVCTGTAALILGAWRLLM
;
A
#
# COMPACT_ATOMS: atom_id res chain seq x y z
N MET A 1 31.13 2.88 -44.17
CA MET A 1 30.91 1.42 -44.22
C MET A 1 30.83 0.91 -42.79
N ALA A 2 29.62 0.68 -42.30
CA ALA A 2 29.35 0.36 -40.90
C ALA A 2 29.44 -1.16 -40.67
N ASN A 3 30.13 -1.55 -39.60
CA ASN A 3 30.43 -2.94 -39.25
C ASN A 3 29.32 -3.49 -38.35
N SER A 4 28.51 -4.44 -38.85
CA SER A 4 27.41 -5.06 -38.12
C SER A 4 27.92 -6.25 -37.28
N LYS A 5 27.96 -6.09 -35.96
CA LYS A 5 28.22 -7.19 -35.01
C LYS A 5 26.98 -8.10 -34.92
N GLN A 6 27.15 -9.38 -35.20
CA GLN A 6 26.15 -10.41 -34.97
C GLN A 6 25.95 -10.61 -33.44
N MET A 7 24.70 -10.49 -32.98
CA MET A 7 24.29 -10.90 -31.64
C MET A 7 23.98 -12.40 -31.66
N ALA A 8 24.63 -13.16 -30.78
CA ALA A 8 24.31 -14.57 -30.54
C ALA A 8 22.96 -14.66 -29.82
N GLU A 9 21.98 -15.33 -30.43
CA GLU A 9 20.72 -15.70 -29.78
C GLU A 9 20.94 -16.88 -28.85
N LEU A 10 20.70 -16.68 -27.55
CA LEU A 10 20.61 -17.75 -26.56
C LEU A 10 19.17 -18.31 -26.54
N PRO A 11 18.97 -19.64 -26.56
CA PRO A 11 17.65 -20.25 -26.60
C PRO A 11 16.87 -20.06 -25.28
N ARG A 12 15.67 -19.51 -25.39
CA ARG A 12 14.74 -19.11 -24.30
C ARG A 12 13.88 -20.29 -23.79
N PHE A 13 14.45 -21.26 -23.08
CA PHE A 13 13.66 -22.40 -22.56
C PHE A 13 13.71 -22.62 -21.04
N ILE A 14 14.22 -21.68 -20.23
CA ILE A 14 14.30 -21.90 -18.77
C ILE A 14 13.75 -20.70 -17.97
N LEU A 15 12.51 -20.29 -18.19
CA LEU A 15 11.72 -19.56 -17.19
C LEU A 15 10.22 -19.88 -17.35
N PRO A 16 9.50 -20.27 -16.27
CA PRO A 16 8.06 -20.48 -16.32
C PRO A 16 7.35 -19.13 -16.50
N ARG A 17 6.51 -19.03 -17.52
CA ARG A 17 5.67 -17.84 -17.78
C ARG A 17 4.54 -17.76 -16.76
N LEU A 18 4.63 -16.83 -15.81
CA LEU A 18 3.45 -16.36 -15.08
C LEU A 18 2.65 -15.44 -16.00
N THR A 19 1.59 -15.98 -16.62
CA THR A 19 0.59 -15.17 -17.32
C THR A 19 -0.39 -14.59 -16.30
N TRP A 20 -0.37 -13.27 -16.13
CA TRP A 20 -1.48 -12.55 -15.50
C TRP A 20 -2.63 -12.51 -16.51
N THR A 21 -3.69 -13.28 -16.26
CA THR A 21 -4.93 -13.20 -17.05
C THR A 21 -5.75 -12.01 -16.58
N THR A 22 -5.82 -10.98 -17.42
CA THR A 22 -6.77 -9.87 -17.31
C THR A 22 -8.15 -10.40 -17.71
N THR A 23 -9.07 -10.54 -16.75
CA THR A 23 -10.44 -10.97 -17.04
C THR A 23 -11.21 -9.85 -17.74
N SER A 24 -11.69 -10.17 -18.93
CA SER A 24 -12.57 -9.36 -19.76
C SER A 24 -13.99 -9.28 -19.18
N LEU A 25 -14.59 -8.13 -19.45
CA LEU A 25 -15.96 -7.70 -19.18
C LEU A 25 -16.98 -8.73 -19.71
N VAL A 26 -17.76 -9.35 -18.82
CA VAL A 26 -18.99 -10.07 -19.18
C VAL A 26 -20.17 -9.32 -18.60
N GLN A 27 -21.01 -8.85 -19.50
CA GLN A 27 -22.29 -8.20 -19.29
C GLN A 27 -23.31 -9.22 -18.74
N ALA A 28 -23.81 -8.98 -17.53
CA ALA A 28 -24.94 -9.73 -16.95
C ALA A 28 -26.14 -8.79 -16.75
N ALA A 29 -27.31 -9.25 -17.21
CA ALA A 29 -28.60 -8.58 -17.20
C ALA A 29 -29.15 -8.32 -15.77
N PRO A 30 -30.12 -7.40 -15.59
CA PRO A 30 -30.49 -6.88 -14.27
C PRO A 30 -31.33 -7.90 -13.49
N GLN A 31 -30.91 -8.22 -12.26
CA GLN A 31 -31.74 -8.98 -11.32
C GLN A 31 -32.29 -8.07 -10.22
N THR A 32 -33.58 -8.26 -10.00
CA THR A 32 -34.51 -7.61 -9.08
C THR A 32 -34.02 -7.65 -7.63
N VAL A 33 -34.07 -6.48 -6.97
CA VAL A 33 -33.70 -6.31 -5.56
C VAL A 33 -34.84 -6.81 -4.66
N HIS A 34 -34.63 -7.94 -3.97
CA HIS A 34 -35.48 -8.34 -2.84
C HIS A 34 -34.81 -7.89 -1.54
N ILE A 35 -35.39 -6.88 -0.89
CA ILE A 35 -34.98 -6.36 0.42
C ILE A 35 -35.30 -7.42 1.48
N ARG A 36 -34.28 -7.97 2.14
CA ARG A 36 -34.41 -8.75 3.39
C ARG A 36 -34.16 -7.84 4.60
N PRO A 37 -34.93 -7.97 5.70
CA PRO A 37 -34.74 -7.14 6.88
C PRO A 37 -33.49 -7.53 7.66
N ALA A 38 -32.83 -6.53 8.23
CA ALA A 38 -31.63 -6.66 9.04
C ALA A 38 -31.91 -7.38 10.36
N ILE A 39 -31.16 -8.45 10.63
CA ILE A 39 -31.12 -9.09 11.94
C ILE A 39 -30.14 -8.30 12.81
N GLU A 40 -30.69 -7.61 13.80
CA GLU A 40 -29.96 -6.84 14.80
C GLU A 40 -29.17 -7.77 15.74
N ARG A 41 -27.87 -7.90 15.49
CA ARG A 41 -26.97 -8.67 16.35
C ARG A 41 -26.41 -7.74 17.43
N LYS A 42 -27.02 -7.75 18.62
CA LYS A 42 -26.48 -7.10 19.83
C LYS A 42 -25.04 -7.57 20.07
N ARG A 43 -24.08 -6.67 19.87
CA ARG A 43 -22.68 -6.84 20.30
C ARG A 43 -22.56 -6.34 21.74
N THR A 44 -22.50 -7.27 22.69
CA THR A 44 -22.00 -6.97 24.04
C THR A 44 -20.48 -6.83 23.97
N ALA A 45 -19.97 -5.61 24.13
CA ALA A 45 -18.55 -5.35 24.34
C ALA A 45 -18.18 -5.65 25.81
N PRO A 46 -17.04 -6.30 26.09
CA PRO A 46 -16.55 -6.38 27.46
C PRO A 46 -15.98 -5.02 27.89
N SER A 47 -16.33 -4.58 29.10
CA SER A 47 -15.80 -3.34 29.69
C SER A 47 -14.31 -3.50 30.02
N PHE A 48 -13.47 -2.65 29.46
CA PHE A 48 -12.11 -2.47 29.96
C PHE A 48 -12.16 -1.71 31.27
N GLN A 49 -11.76 -2.36 32.38
CA GLN A 49 -11.45 -1.70 33.64
C GLN A 49 -10.02 -1.17 33.58
N THR A 50 -9.86 0.14 33.81
CA THR A 50 -8.58 0.81 34.04
C THR A 50 -8.07 0.50 35.45
N PRO A 51 -6.85 -0.03 35.65
CA PRO A 51 -6.26 -0.06 36.96
C PRO A 51 -5.56 1.28 37.25
N ALA A 52 -5.98 1.91 38.34
CA ALA A 52 -5.36 3.09 38.92
C ALA A 52 -4.14 2.73 39.80
N ALA A 53 -3.12 3.59 39.70
CA ALA A 53 -2.01 3.84 40.65
C ALA A 53 -0.80 2.87 40.73
N PRO A 54 0.42 3.42 40.94
CA PRO A 54 1.69 2.70 40.82
C PRO A 54 2.12 2.06 42.16
N ARG A 55 2.76 0.89 42.10
CA ARG A 55 3.41 0.26 43.27
C ARG A 55 4.93 0.31 43.17
N THR A 56 5.50 1.12 44.05
CA THR A 56 6.91 1.14 44.48
C THR A 56 7.20 -0.12 45.28
N ILE A 57 8.30 -0.83 44.98
CA ILE A 57 8.83 -1.87 45.87
C ILE A 57 10.31 -1.55 46.16
N HIS A 58 10.53 -1.20 47.43
CA HIS A 58 11.83 -1.00 48.06
C HIS A 58 12.53 -2.35 48.27
N THR A 59 13.84 -2.42 48.01
CA THR A 59 14.69 -3.48 48.55
C THR A 59 15.64 -2.88 49.58
N SER A 60 15.67 -3.52 50.74
CA SER A 60 16.28 -3.07 52.00
C SER A 60 17.81 -3.10 51.97
N ALA A 61 18.42 -2.02 52.45
CA ALA A 61 19.84 -1.96 52.83
C ALA A 61 20.01 -2.29 54.33
N GLY A 62 21.14 -2.91 54.69
CA GLY A 62 21.54 -3.04 56.09
C GLY A 62 22.86 -3.74 56.33
N LYS A 63 23.96 -2.97 56.37
CA LYS A 63 24.94 -2.85 57.48
C LYS A 63 26.31 -2.40 56.96
N SER A 64 26.68 -1.16 57.30
CA SER A 64 28.08 -0.71 57.41
C SER A 64 28.33 -0.30 58.86
N LEU A 65 29.45 -0.77 59.42
CA LEU A 65 30.01 -0.26 60.68
C LEU A 65 31.17 0.69 60.36
N SER A 66 31.31 1.68 61.23
CA SER A 66 32.15 2.86 61.18
C SER A 66 33.60 2.66 61.67
N VAL A 67 34.53 3.33 60.97
CA VAL A 67 35.59 4.25 61.47
C VAL A 67 36.83 3.69 62.21
N SER A 68 38.04 4.01 61.69
CA SER A 68 39.05 4.90 62.30
C SER A 68 40.39 4.96 61.52
N LYS A 69 41.09 6.11 61.65
CA LYS A 69 42.34 6.62 61.04
C LYS A 69 43.61 6.01 61.73
N PRO A 70 44.88 6.18 61.26
CA PRO A 70 45.61 7.48 61.19
C PRO A 70 46.72 7.67 60.10
N SER A 71 47.36 8.86 60.18
CA SER A 71 48.41 9.57 59.40
C SER A 71 49.80 8.85 59.28
N SER A 72 50.81 9.18 58.45
CA SER A 72 51.44 10.47 58.01
C SER A 72 52.35 10.25 56.73
N PRO A 73 53.38 11.06 56.32
CA PRO A 73 53.47 11.66 54.97
C PRO A 73 54.74 11.32 54.14
N GLY A 74 54.79 11.71 52.84
CA GLY A 74 56.01 11.67 52.02
C GLY A 74 55.88 12.32 50.64
N HIS A 75 56.75 13.28 50.33
CA HIS A 75 56.79 14.13 49.13
C HIS A 75 57.33 13.44 47.85
N SER A 76 56.76 13.78 46.68
CA SER A 76 57.45 14.39 45.49
C SER A 76 56.71 14.14 44.15
N PRO A 77 56.88 15.00 43.12
CA PRO A 77 55.83 15.29 42.13
C PRO A 77 56.04 14.64 40.75
N ARG A 78 54.96 14.21 40.06
CA ARG A 78 55.03 13.94 38.60
C ARG A 78 53.67 13.89 37.88
N ARG A 79 53.45 14.89 37.01
CA ARG A 79 52.62 14.96 35.77
C ARG A 79 51.13 14.51 35.81
N PRO A 80 50.17 15.33 35.30
CA PRO A 80 48.77 14.94 35.25
C PRO A 80 48.55 13.86 34.19
N ARG A 81 48.34 12.63 34.64
CA ARG A 81 47.77 11.56 33.81
C ARG A 81 46.26 11.62 34.04
N THR A 82 45.52 12.14 33.07
CA THR A 82 44.05 12.10 33.07
C THR A 82 43.63 10.63 33.05
N TYR A 83 43.45 10.05 34.23
CA TYR A 83 42.82 8.76 34.41
C TYR A 83 41.34 8.96 34.15
N VAL A 84 40.89 8.68 32.93
CA VAL A 84 39.48 8.37 32.70
C VAL A 84 39.22 7.10 33.50
N GLN A 85 38.48 7.26 34.59
CA GLN A 85 38.08 6.18 35.48
C GLN A 85 37.29 5.16 34.65
N PRO A 86 37.67 3.87 34.65
CA PRO A 86 36.88 2.85 33.96
C PRO A 86 35.51 2.77 34.64
N LEU A 87 34.44 3.02 33.89
CA LEU A 87 33.09 2.84 34.41
C LEU A 87 32.88 1.39 34.86
N HIS A 88 32.16 1.26 35.98
CA HIS A 88 31.77 -0.01 36.58
C HIS A 88 31.07 -0.92 35.54
N PRO A 89 31.31 -2.24 35.57
CA PRO A 89 30.82 -3.20 34.57
C PRO A 89 29.29 -3.39 34.53
N ASN A 90 28.53 -2.61 35.30
CA ASN A 90 27.06 -2.68 35.41
C ASN A 90 26.35 -1.34 35.10
N SER A 91 27.01 -0.38 34.46
CA SER A 91 26.36 0.86 34.05
C SER A 91 25.49 0.65 32.81
N ALA A 92 24.22 1.08 32.87
CA ALA A 92 23.31 1.13 31.72
C ALA A 92 23.90 1.95 30.55
N PRO A 93 23.61 1.59 29.29
CA PRO A 93 24.20 2.28 28.13
C PRO A 93 23.80 3.75 28.09
N ILE A 94 24.80 4.62 27.97
CA ILE A 94 24.65 6.08 27.92
C ILE A 94 23.92 6.44 26.62
N ARG A 95 22.73 7.04 26.75
CA ARG A 95 21.93 7.54 25.62
C ARG A 95 22.45 8.91 25.19
N HIS A 96 22.86 9.05 23.94
CA HIS A 96 22.97 10.36 23.29
C HIS A 96 22.16 10.30 21.99
N ASN A 97 21.12 11.13 21.88
CA ASN A 97 20.37 11.41 20.65
C ASN A 97 19.97 10.18 19.80
N GLY A 98 19.33 9.17 20.42
CA GLY A 98 18.59 8.14 19.69
C GLY A 98 19.41 7.12 18.86
N VAL A 99 20.74 7.15 18.90
CA VAL A 99 21.60 6.20 18.18
C VAL A 99 22.33 5.30 19.18
N TYR A 100 22.16 3.98 19.05
CA TYR A 100 22.91 3.01 19.83
C TYR A 100 24.38 3.03 19.40
N VAL A 101 25.24 3.68 20.17
CA VAL A 101 26.70 3.56 20.02
C VAL A 101 27.11 2.25 20.69
N ALA A 102 27.22 1.18 19.90
CA ALA A 102 27.86 -0.04 20.36
C ALA A 102 29.32 0.28 20.67
N THR A 103 29.68 0.33 21.96
CA THR A 103 31.07 0.48 22.39
C THR A 103 31.84 -0.73 21.90
N TYR A 104 32.61 -0.56 20.83
CA TYR A 104 33.41 -1.61 20.23
C TYR A 104 34.47 -2.05 21.25
N LYS A 105 34.42 -3.29 21.72
CA LYS A 105 35.53 -3.88 22.48
C LYS A 105 36.74 -3.88 21.56
N PRO A 106 37.86 -3.20 21.90
CA PRO A 106 39.06 -3.31 21.09
C PRO A 106 39.54 -4.76 21.21
N ALA A 107 39.47 -5.50 20.10
CA ALA A 107 39.99 -6.86 19.99
C ALA A 107 41.49 -6.80 20.29
N ARG A 108 41.88 -7.13 21.53
CA ARG A 108 43.28 -7.30 21.90
C ARG A 108 43.79 -8.53 21.17
N LYS A 109 44.58 -8.29 20.11
CA LYS A 109 45.50 -9.20 19.42
C LYS A 109 45.26 -10.69 19.69
N ALA A 110 44.64 -11.36 18.72
CA ALA A 110 44.66 -12.83 18.61
C ALA A 110 45.39 -13.26 17.32
N PHE A 111 46.50 -12.59 16.97
CA PHE A 111 47.40 -13.11 15.95
C PHE A 111 48.43 -14.00 16.65
N SER A 112 48.07 -15.27 16.83
CA SER A 112 49.02 -16.33 17.16
C SER A 112 49.56 -16.88 15.85
N THR A 113 50.73 -16.40 15.43
CA THR A 113 51.50 -17.08 14.38
C THR A 113 52.10 -18.34 15.02
N SER A 114 51.41 -19.48 14.91
CA SER A 114 52.04 -20.76 15.25
C SER A 114 53.31 -20.87 14.41
N ALA A 115 54.47 -20.97 15.06
CA ALA A 115 55.74 -21.20 14.37
C ALA A 115 55.54 -22.40 13.42
N VAL A 116 55.86 -22.22 12.14
CA VAL A 116 55.76 -23.28 11.13
C VAL A 116 56.74 -24.38 11.56
N GLN A 117 56.24 -25.36 12.29
CA GLN A 117 56.95 -26.60 12.52
C GLN A 117 57.01 -27.29 11.16
N ARG A 118 58.12 -27.09 10.44
CA ARG A 118 58.45 -27.91 9.28
C ARG A 118 58.61 -29.33 9.80
N LYS A 119 57.54 -30.11 9.69
CA LYS A 119 57.60 -31.53 9.94
C LYS A 119 58.43 -32.08 8.81
N GLU A 120 59.70 -32.33 9.09
CA GLU A 120 60.64 -32.89 8.13
C GLU A 120 60.19 -34.33 7.83
N HIS A 121 59.41 -34.48 6.78
CA HIS A 121 58.99 -35.77 6.24
C HIS A 121 60.14 -36.35 5.40
N HIS A 122 61.29 -36.61 6.03
CA HIS A 122 62.40 -37.25 5.34
C HIS A 122 62.16 -38.75 5.33
N PHE A 123 61.88 -39.30 4.15
CA PHE A 123 61.83 -40.74 3.96
C PHE A 123 63.25 -41.30 3.99
N ASP A 124 63.61 -41.99 5.08
CA ASP A 124 64.94 -42.57 5.27
C ASP A 124 65.08 -43.87 4.47
N THR A 125 65.60 -43.74 3.25
CA THR A 125 65.80 -44.84 2.30
C THR A 125 66.80 -45.88 2.82
N LEU A 126 67.78 -45.46 3.62
CA LEU A 126 68.83 -46.32 4.15
C LEU A 126 68.32 -47.21 5.28
N LYS A 127 67.56 -46.64 6.23
CA LYS A 127 66.89 -47.43 7.28
C LYS A 127 65.87 -48.41 6.70
N PHE A 128 65.17 -48.02 5.63
CA PHE A 128 64.21 -48.90 4.97
C PHE A 128 64.92 -50.14 4.38
N VAL A 129 66.02 -49.94 3.65
CA VAL A 129 66.82 -51.04 3.08
C VAL A 129 67.45 -51.90 4.17
N GLN A 130 68.00 -51.31 5.23
CA GLN A 130 68.57 -52.06 6.36
C GLN A 130 67.51 -52.94 7.05
N ARG A 131 66.28 -52.43 7.19
CA ARG A 131 65.18 -53.19 7.79
C ARG A 131 64.77 -54.37 6.90
N LEU A 132 64.66 -54.20 5.59
CA LEU A 132 64.37 -55.31 4.68
C LEU A 132 65.48 -56.37 4.68
N LYS A 133 66.74 -55.97 4.75
CA LYS A 133 67.86 -56.93 4.89
C LYS A 133 67.76 -57.74 6.19
N GLY A 134 67.34 -57.11 7.29
CA GLY A 134 67.11 -57.78 8.58
C GLY A 134 65.96 -58.80 8.55
N GLU A 135 64.99 -58.63 7.66
CA GLU A 135 63.85 -59.54 7.45
C GLU A 135 64.14 -60.62 6.40
N GLY A 136 65.39 -60.74 5.92
CA GLY A 136 65.83 -61.82 5.03
C GLY A 136 65.78 -61.53 3.53
N PHE A 137 65.57 -60.27 3.11
CA PHE A 137 65.65 -59.87 1.71
C PHE A 137 67.08 -59.68 1.24
N SER A 138 67.37 -59.99 -0.04
CA SER A 138 68.68 -59.65 -0.62
C SER A 138 68.83 -58.13 -0.73
N GLU A 139 70.07 -57.65 -0.70
CA GLU A 139 70.38 -56.23 -0.83
C GLU A 139 69.79 -55.62 -2.11
N GLU A 140 69.93 -56.33 -3.23
CA GLU A 140 69.43 -55.89 -4.53
C GLU A 140 67.90 -55.80 -4.55
N GLN A 141 67.21 -56.76 -3.93
CA GLN A 141 65.75 -56.76 -3.82
C GLN A 141 65.25 -55.63 -2.92
N ALA A 142 65.91 -55.40 -1.78
CA ALA A 142 65.57 -54.33 -0.85
C ALA A 142 65.76 -52.94 -1.50
N VAL A 143 66.83 -52.75 -2.29
CA VAL A 143 67.06 -51.51 -3.05
C VAL A 143 66.03 -51.33 -4.15
N ALA A 144 65.65 -52.39 -4.87
CA ALA A 144 64.63 -52.32 -5.91
C ALA A 144 63.25 -51.94 -5.35
N MET A 145 62.84 -52.53 -4.22
CA MET A 145 61.58 -52.20 -3.55
C MET A 145 61.57 -50.76 -3.02
N MET A 146 62.70 -50.27 -2.52
CA MET A 146 62.83 -48.89 -2.07
C MET A 146 62.60 -47.89 -3.21
N ARG A 147 63.11 -48.17 -4.41
CA ARG A 147 62.92 -47.30 -5.58
C ARG A 147 61.45 -47.18 -5.98
N VAL A 148 60.75 -48.31 -6.06
CA VAL A 148 59.31 -48.33 -6.39
C VAL A 148 58.49 -47.57 -5.33
N LEU A 149 58.83 -47.74 -4.04
CA LEU A 149 58.15 -47.03 -2.97
C LEU A 149 58.40 -45.52 -3.02
N ASN A 150 59.62 -45.10 -3.37
CA ASN A 150 59.94 -43.69 -3.56
C ASN A 150 59.08 -43.08 -4.69
N ASP A 151 58.94 -43.78 -5.82
CA ASP A 151 58.12 -43.33 -6.95
C ASP A 151 56.64 -43.17 -6.55
N VAL A 152 56.07 -44.12 -5.80
CA VAL A 152 54.68 -44.05 -5.31
C VAL A 152 54.50 -42.93 -4.28
N ILE A 153 55.47 -42.71 -3.39
CA ILE A 153 55.43 -41.62 -2.41
C ILE A 153 55.51 -40.27 -3.11
N GLU A 154 56.39 -40.11 -4.09
CA GLU A 154 56.55 -38.88 -4.88
C GLU A 154 55.24 -38.56 -5.63
N GLU A 155 54.64 -39.54 -6.31
CA GLU A 155 53.34 -39.39 -6.97
C GLU A 155 52.24 -39.00 -5.97
N SER A 156 52.21 -39.63 -4.79
CA SER A 156 51.26 -39.32 -3.72
C SER A 156 51.41 -37.89 -3.18
N ILE A 157 52.64 -37.44 -2.91
CA ILE A 157 52.93 -36.10 -2.43
C ILE A 157 52.54 -35.05 -3.48
N GLN A 158 52.83 -35.29 -4.77
CA GLN A 158 52.43 -34.40 -5.84
C GLN A 158 50.90 -34.30 -5.97
N ASN A 159 50.18 -35.42 -5.86
CA ASN A 159 48.72 -35.43 -5.90
C ASN A 159 48.08 -34.68 -4.71
N LEU A 160 48.63 -34.85 -3.50
CA LEU A 160 48.19 -34.12 -2.31
C LEU A 160 48.49 -32.62 -2.43
N THR A 161 49.70 -32.27 -2.85
CA THR A 161 50.12 -30.87 -2.99
C THR A 161 49.31 -30.13 -4.05
N ARG A 162 48.83 -30.83 -5.09
CA ARG A 162 47.98 -30.24 -6.14
C ARG A 162 46.60 -29.81 -5.64
N THR A 163 46.05 -30.48 -4.63
CA THR A 163 44.72 -30.17 -4.07
C THR A 163 44.78 -29.35 -2.78
N MET A 164 45.96 -29.27 -2.16
CA MET A 164 46.20 -28.44 -0.99
C MET A 164 46.34 -26.97 -1.35
N VAL A 165 45.87 -26.10 -0.46
CA VAL A 165 46.01 -24.65 -0.56
C VAL A 165 46.91 -24.17 0.56
N LEU A 166 47.82 -23.26 0.23
CA LEU A 166 48.66 -22.58 1.22
C LEU A 166 47.76 -21.82 2.19
N LYS A 167 48.07 -21.91 3.48
CA LYS A 167 47.30 -21.24 4.54
C LYS A 167 47.20 -19.73 4.30
N GLU A 168 48.27 -19.11 3.79
CA GLU A 168 48.30 -17.69 3.44
C GLU A 168 47.30 -17.34 2.33
N ASP A 169 47.24 -18.14 1.25
CA ASP A 169 46.30 -17.92 0.14
C ASP A 169 44.85 -18.16 0.58
N ALA A 170 44.61 -19.16 1.42
CA ALA A 170 43.30 -19.41 2.02
C ALA A 170 42.85 -18.25 2.93
N GLU A 171 43.76 -17.70 3.74
CA GLU A 171 43.48 -16.54 4.60
C GLU A 171 43.24 -15.27 3.78
N ARG A 172 44.04 -15.05 2.72
CA ARG A 172 43.89 -13.90 1.81
C ARG A 172 42.56 -13.94 1.06
N THR A 173 42.19 -15.08 0.48
CA THR A 173 40.91 -15.25 -0.21
C THR A 173 39.73 -15.06 0.73
N THR A 174 39.81 -15.61 1.95
CA THR A 174 38.80 -15.40 3.00
C THR A 174 38.67 -13.93 3.38
N TYR A 175 39.79 -13.20 3.47
CA TYR A 175 39.78 -11.77 3.79
C TYR A 175 39.09 -10.96 2.68
N THR A 176 39.44 -11.19 1.41
CA THR A 176 38.80 -10.54 0.26
C THR A 176 37.30 -10.79 0.26
N GLN A 177 36.87 -12.05 0.44
CA GLN A 177 35.45 -12.40 0.53
C GLN A 177 34.73 -11.62 1.63
N LYS A 178 35.33 -11.51 2.83
CA LYS A 178 34.73 -10.76 3.94
C LYS A 178 34.58 -9.28 3.63
N VAL A 179 35.56 -8.67 2.97
CA VAL A 179 35.50 -7.27 2.54
C VAL A 179 34.41 -7.09 1.49
N ASP A 180 34.32 -7.99 0.52
CA ASP A 180 33.28 -7.96 -0.52
C ASP A 180 31.88 -8.10 0.07
N PHE A 181 31.68 -9.03 1.03
CA PHE A 181 30.41 -9.16 1.74
C PHE A 181 30.06 -7.91 2.55
N ALA A 182 31.05 -7.28 3.20
CA ALA A 182 30.82 -6.03 3.91
C ALA A 182 30.39 -4.91 2.96
N LYS A 183 31.04 -4.83 1.78
CA LYS A 183 30.71 -3.85 0.74
C LYS A 183 29.31 -4.09 0.16
N LEU A 184 28.99 -5.32 -0.25
CA LEU A 184 27.67 -5.69 -0.76
C LEU A 184 26.57 -5.40 0.25
N ARG A 185 26.82 -5.67 1.54
CA ARG A 185 25.86 -5.35 2.61
C ARG A 185 25.63 -3.85 2.74
N SER A 186 26.69 -3.04 2.64
CA SER A 186 26.57 -1.58 2.67
C SER A 186 25.82 -1.04 1.44
N GLU A 187 26.13 -1.56 0.25
CA GLU A 187 25.45 -1.18 -0.99
C GLU A 187 23.97 -1.57 -0.96
N LEU A 188 23.66 -2.78 -0.52
CA LEU A 188 22.28 -3.25 -0.35
C LEU A 188 21.50 -2.41 0.66
N SER A 189 22.10 -2.12 1.82
CA SER A 189 21.46 -1.29 2.84
C SER A 189 21.21 0.14 2.34
N ASN A 190 22.11 0.68 1.53
CA ASN A 190 21.93 1.99 0.93
C ASN A 190 20.83 1.97 -0.13
N ALA A 191 20.85 0.97 -1.03
CA ALA A 191 19.82 0.80 -2.06
C ALA A 191 18.42 0.65 -1.44
N ASP A 192 18.28 -0.23 -0.45
CA ASP A 192 17.02 -0.46 0.28
C ASP A 192 16.49 0.83 0.94
N SER A 193 17.37 1.59 1.61
CA SER A 193 17.01 2.89 2.19
C SER A 193 16.54 3.89 1.12
N THR A 194 17.24 3.97 -0.02
CA THR A 194 16.85 4.88 -1.11
C THR A 194 15.53 4.48 -1.78
N GLU A 195 15.30 3.19 -2.00
CA GLU A 195 14.06 2.67 -2.59
C GLU A 195 12.87 2.87 -1.64
N ALA A 196 13.08 2.62 -0.33
CA ALA A 196 12.07 2.87 0.68
C ALA A 196 11.69 4.36 0.75
N GLN A 197 12.68 5.27 0.66
CA GLN A 197 12.43 6.71 0.62
C GLN A 197 11.68 7.14 -0.64
N LEU A 198 12.08 6.64 -1.81
CA LEU A 198 11.40 6.91 -3.07
C LEU A 198 9.94 6.44 -3.03
N THR A 199 9.72 5.20 -2.58
CA THR A 199 8.38 4.61 -2.44
C THR A 199 7.52 5.39 -1.45
N ARG A 200 8.10 5.81 -0.32
CA ARG A 200 7.37 6.63 0.65
C ARG A 200 6.99 7.99 0.07
N SER A 201 7.93 8.64 -0.63
CA SER A 201 7.68 9.93 -1.27
C SER A 201 6.64 9.85 -2.39
N SER A 202 6.64 8.78 -3.19
CA SER A 202 5.63 8.57 -4.24
C SER A 202 4.26 8.28 -3.63
N HIS A 203 4.21 7.49 -2.56
CA HIS A 203 2.99 7.23 -1.82
C HIS A 203 2.39 8.51 -1.22
N GLU A 204 3.20 9.38 -0.59
CA GLU A 204 2.74 10.67 -0.05
C GLU A 204 2.22 11.61 -1.15
N ARG A 205 2.90 11.66 -2.30
CA ARG A 205 2.44 12.43 -3.47
C ARG A 205 1.10 11.93 -4.00
N LEU A 206 0.98 10.61 -4.23
CA LEU A 206 -0.25 9.98 -4.69
C LEU A 206 -1.40 10.19 -3.69
N SER A 207 -1.13 10.10 -2.39
CA SER A 207 -2.11 10.35 -1.35
C SER A 207 -2.61 11.80 -1.38
N SER A 208 -1.70 12.78 -1.53
CA SER A 208 -2.05 14.19 -1.72
C SER A 208 -2.93 14.39 -2.96
N ASP A 209 -2.56 13.78 -4.09
CA ASP A 209 -3.30 13.96 -5.34
C ASP A 209 -4.66 13.28 -5.31
N LEU A 210 -4.79 12.14 -4.64
CA LEU A 210 -6.07 11.50 -4.35
C LEU A 210 -6.96 12.41 -3.49
N ALA A 211 -6.41 13.06 -2.46
CA ALA A 211 -7.15 14.00 -1.63
C ALA A 211 -7.64 15.21 -2.45
N LYS A 212 -6.79 15.77 -3.32
CA LYS A 212 -7.17 16.87 -4.23
C LYS A 212 -8.26 16.44 -5.21
N LEU A 213 -8.14 15.26 -5.82
CA LEU A 213 -9.13 14.76 -6.76
C LEU A 213 -10.47 14.50 -6.06
N SER A 214 -10.44 13.91 -4.87
CA SER A 214 -11.65 13.70 -4.06
C SER A 214 -12.35 15.03 -3.72
N ALA A 215 -11.58 16.06 -3.36
CA ALA A 215 -12.13 17.39 -3.09
C ALA A 215 -12.75 18.02 -4.34
N ARG A 216 -12.08 17.94 -5.50
CA ARG A 216 -12.61 18.43 -6.78
C ARG A 216 -13.89 17.71 -7.18
N LEU A 217 -13.91 16.38 -7.09
CA LEU A 217 -15.10 15.60 -7.40
C LEU A 217 -16.28 15.97 -6.49
N ARG A 218 -16.04 16.20 -5.19
CA ARG A 218 -17.10 16.68 -4.30
C ARG A 218 -17.61 18.07 -4.68
N ASP A 219 -16.72 18.99 -5.07
CA ASP A 219 -17.12 20.32 -5.52
C ASP A 219 -17.91 20.27 -6.84
N GLU A 220 -17.48 19.45 -7.81
CA GLU A 220 -18.19 19.25 -9.07
C GLU A 220 -19.55 18.58 -8.86
N ILE A 221 -19.64 17.57 -7.98
CA ILE A 221 -20.92 16.96 -7.60
C ILE A 221 -21.83 17.98 -6.92
N GLY A 222 -21.29 18.79 -6.01
CA GLY A 222 -22.04 19.86 -5.35
C GLY A 222 -22.56 20.91 -6.33
N ARG A 223 -21.71 21.36 -7.26
CA ARG A 223 -22.05 22.33 -8.30
C ARG A 223 -23.09 21.76 -9.29
N THR A 224 -22.92 20.53 -9.74
CA THR A 224 -23.89 19.88 -10.64
C THR A 224 -25.23 19.64 -9.94
N GLN A 225 -25.22 19.21 -8.68
CA GLN A 225 -26.44 19.07 -7.87
C GLN A 225 -27.17 20.40 -7.68
N ALA A 226 -26.44 21.49 -7.40
CA ALA A 226 -27.03 22.83 -7.30
C ALA A 226 -27.62 23.29 -8.65
N SER A 227 -26.91 23.05 -9.75
CA SER A 227 -27.38 23.35 -11.11
C SER A 227 -28.67 22.61 -11.45
N VAL A 228 -28.73 21.30 -11.20
CA VAL A 228 -29.93 20.48 -11.43
C VAL A 228 -31.10 20.93 -10.55
N ARG A 229 -30.85 21.29 -9.29
CA ARG A 229 -31.91 21.84 -8.41
C ARG A 229 -32.45 23.16 -8.94
N LEU A 230 -31.58 24.05 -9.43
CA LEU A 230 -32.00 25.31 -10.02
C LEU A 230 -32.83 25.06 -11.29
N ASP A 231 -32.35 24.19 -12.17
CA ASP A 231 -33.04 23.81 -13.41
C ASP A 231 -34.45 23.27 -13.14
N LEU A 232 -34.57 22.32 -12.20
CA LEU A 232 -35.88 21.79 -11.78
C LEU A 232 -36.79 22.87 -11.18
N ASN A 233 -36.24 23.83 -10.45
CA ASN A 233 -37.04 24.92 -9.87
C ASN A 233 -37.51 25.90 -10.94
N LEU A 234 -36.67 26.23 -11.92
CA LEU A 234 -37.04 27.05 -13.07
C LEU A 234 -38.10 26.35 -13.91
N GLU A 235 -37.95 25.05 -14.17
CA GLU A 235 -38.90 24.27 -14.95
C GLU A 235 -40.24 24.13 -14.22
N LYS A 236 -40.25 23.95 -12.89
CA LYS A 236 -41.47 24.02 -12.08
C LYS A 236 -42.14 25.39 -12.17
N GLY A 237 -41.35 26.46 -12.16
CA GLY A 237 -41.83 27.83 -12.35
C GLY A 237 -42.50 27.99 -13.72
N ARG A 238 -41.83 27.51 -14.78
CA ARG A 238 -42.32 27.53 -16.15
C ARG A 238 -43.63 26.75 -16.32
N ILE A 239 -43.69 25.52 -15.79
CA ILE A 239 -44.91 24.70 -15.80
C ILE A 239 -46.06 25.41 -15.08
N ARG A 240 -45.79 26.08 -13.96
CA ARG A 240 -46.81 26.84 -13.22
C ARG A 240 -47.30 28.05 -14.03
N GLU A 241 -46.41 28.77 -14.70
CA GLU A 241 -46.76 29.91 -15.55
C GLU A 241 -47.58 29.46 -16.77
N GLU A 242 -47.18 28.38 -17.43
CA GLU A 242 -47.94 27.77 -18.53
C GLU A 242 -49.32 27.28 -18.07
N ALA A 243 -49.41 26.62 -16.92
CA ALA A 243 -50.67 26.16 -16.34
C ALA A 243 -51.61 27.34 -16.02
N ASN A 244 -51.09 28.42 -15.41
CA ASN A 244 -51.88 29.63 -15.14
C ASN A 244 -52.30 30.34 -16.45
N GLY A 245 -51.43 30.34 -17.46
CA GLY A 245 -51.75 30.86 -18.79
C GLY A 245 -52.87 30.07 -19.47
N GLN A 246 -52.86 28.74 -19.33
CA GLN A 246 -53.95 27.88 -19.79
C GLN A 246 -55.25 28.15 -19.00
N GLU A 247 -55.17 28.26 -17.67
CA GLU A 247 -56.33 28.58 -16.83
C GLU A 247 -56.99 29.91 -17.21
N MET A 248 -56.19 30.95 -17.49
CA MET A 248 -56.70 32.24 -17.95
C MET A 248 -57.39 32.13 -19.32
N ARG A 249 -56.81 31.39 -20.26
CA ARG A 249 -57.44 31.15 -21.57
C ARG A 249 -58.76 30.40 -21.43
N ILE A 250 -58.82 29.41 -20.54
CA ILE A 250 -60.06 28.68 -20.25
C ILE A 250 -61.13 29.64 -19.72
N LYS A 251 -60.79 30.49 -18.74
CA LYS A 251 -61.72 31.50 -18.20
C LYS A 251 -62.20 32.51 -19.25
N GLU A 252 -61.31 32.95 -20.14
CA GLU A 252 -61.71 33.82 -21.24
C GLU A 252 -62.68 33.11 -22.19
N THR A 253 -62.42 31.85 -22.55
CA THR A 253 -63.32 31.07 -23.39
C THR A 253 -64.65 30.79 -22.69
N GLU A 254 -64.64 30.53 -21.39
CA GLU A 254 -65.84 30.34 -20.57
C GLU A 254 -66.70 31.61 -20.57
N ALA A 255 -66.10 32.78 -20.34
CA ALA A 255 -66.80 34.06 -20.41
C ALA A 255 -67.37 34.36 -21.82
N ARG A 256 -66.62 34.02 -22.88
CA ARG A 256 -67.13 34.15 -24.27
C ARG A 256 -68.32 33.23 -24.52
N ILE A 257 -68.27 31.99 -24.03
CA ILE A 257 -69.39 31.04 -24.12
C ILE A 257 -70.60 31.59 -23.36
N GLU A 258 -70.44 32.08 -22.14
CA GLU A 258 -71.54 32.70 -21.38
C GLU A 258 -72.17 33.89 -22.12
N GLN A 259 -71.35 34.74 -22.75
CA GLN A 259 -71.83 35.85 -23.56
C GLN A 259 -72.60 35.37 -24.81
N GLU A 260 -72.10 34.35 -25.51
CA GLU A 260 -72.80 33.75 -26.65
C GLU A 260 -74.12 33.10 -26.21
N VAL A 261 -74.15 32.44 -25.05
CA VAL A 261 -75.36 31.84 -24.46
C VAL A 261 -76.38 32.92 -24.10
N ALA A 262 -75.95 34.02 -23.48
CA ALA A 262 -76.84 35.16 -23.19
C ALA A 262 -77.41 35.78 -24.47
N GLY A 263 -76.56 35.96 -25.50
CA GLY A 263 -77.00 36.45 -26.80
C GLY A 263 -77.96 35.50 -27.52
N LEU A 264 -77.74 34.19 -27.45
CA LEU A 264 -78.67 33.18 -27.97
C LEU A 264 -80.01 33.22 -27.21
N ARG A 265 -79.97 33.38 -25.89
CA ARG A 265 -81.17 33.52 -25.07
C ARG A 265 -82.00 34.75 -25.46
N GLU A 266 -81.35 35.90 -25.63
CA GLU A 266 -82.00 37.13 -26.09
C GLU A 266 -82.65 36.94 -27.46
N ARG A 267 -81.93 36.34 -28.42
CA ARG A 267 -82.48 36.01 -29.75
C ARG A 267 -83.69 35.08 -29.65
N VAL A 268 -83.66 34.08 -28.77
CA VAL A 268 -84.80 33.18 -28.53
C VAL A 268 -85.99 33.94 -27.94
N GLU A 269 -85.77 34.83 -26.97
CA GLU A 269 -86.82 35.68 -26.40
C GLU A 269 -87.41 36.62 -27.47
N ALA A 270 -86.58 37.24 -28.32
CA ALA A 270 -87.02 38.06 -29.45
C ALA A 270 -87.85 37.26 -30.47
N VAL A 271 -87.44 36.02 -30.81
CA VAL A 271 -88.21 35.13 -31.68
C VAL A 271 -89.56 34.80 -31.05
N LYS A 272 -89.62 34.49 -29.74
CA LYS A 272 -90.89 34.25 -29.04
C LYS A 272 -91.82 35.47 -29.12
N PHE A 273 -91.32 36.69 -28.89
CA PHE A 273 -92.12 37.90 -29.02
C PHE A 273 -92.62 38.12 -30.45
N SER A 274 -91.78 37.91 -31.47
CA SER A 274 -92.17 37.98 -32.87
C SER A 274 -93.29 36.97 -33.19
N THR A 275 -93.16 35.71 -32.75
CA THR A 275 -94.20 34.70 -32.94
C THR A 275 -95.51 35.08 -32.25
N LEU A 276 -95.45 35.62 -31.02
CA LEU A 276 -96.64 36.12 -30.32
C LEU A 276 -97.31 37.28 -31.06
N GLN A 277 -96.52 38.19 -31.63
CA GLN A 277 -97.04 39.31 -32.42
C GLN A 277 -97.72 38.82 -33.71
N TRP A 278 -97.11 37.88 -34.43
CA TRP A 278 -97.73 37.23 -35.59
C TRP A 278 -99.02 36.51 -35.22
N LEU A 279 -99.03 35.78 -34.10
CA LEU A 279 -100.23 35.11 -33.59
C LEU A 279 -101.35 36.12 -33.32
N MET A 280 -101.07 37.22 -32.64
CA MET A 280 -102.04 38.30 -32.39
C MET A 280 -102.54 38.92 -33.71
N GLY A 281 -101.64 39.14 -34.68
CA GLY A 281 -101.99 39.64 -36.00
C GLY A 281 -102.93 38.71 -36.76
N VAL A 282 -102.65 37.40 -36.76
CA VAL A 282 -103.48 36.39 -37.42
C VAL A 282 -104.84 36.26 -36.72
N CYS A 283 -104.88 36.17 -35.38
CA CYS A 283 -106.14 36.12 -34.62
C CYS A 283 -107.01 37.37 -34.84
N THR A 284 -106.40 38.56 -34.87
CA THR A 284 -107.12 39.81 -35.13
C THR A 284 -107.61 39.87 -36.58
N GLY A 285 -106.79 39.42 -37.53
CA GLY A 285 -107.16 39.33 -38.95
C GLY A 285 -108.31 38.36 -39.21
N THR A 286 -108.29 37.17 -38.61
CA THR A 286 -109.40 36.20 -38.73
C THR A 286 -110.66 36.71 -38.04
N ALA A 287 -110.56 37.31 -36.85
CA ALA A 287 -111.69 37.95 -36.19
C ALA A 287 -112.31 39.07 -37.04
N ALA A 288 -111.48 39.91 -37.67
CA ALA A 288 -111.94 40.97 -38.57
C ALA A 288 -112.64 40.40 -39.83
N LEU A 289 -112.12 39.31 -40.41
CA LEU A 289 -112.77 38.64 -41.54
C LEU A 289 -114.10 38.00 -41.14
N ILE A 290 -114.20 37.37 -39.97
CA ILE A 290 -115.45 36.81 -39.45
C ILE A 290 -116.49 37.92 -39.24
N LEU A 291 -116.10 39.03 -38.62
CA LEU A 291 -116.97 40.21 -38.45
C LEU A 291 -117.37 40.83 -39.80
N GLY A 292 -116.44 40.88 -40.76
CA GLY A 292 -116.70 41.34 -42.11
C GLY A 292 -117.70 40.45 -42.86
N ALA A 293 -117.55 39.13 -42.77
CA ALA A 293 -118.47 38.16 -43.36
C ALA A 293 -119.85 38.19 -42.68
N TRP A 294 -119.89 38.29 -41.35
CA TRP A 294 -121.14 38.45 -40.59
C TRP A 294 -121.90 39.70 -41.03
N ARG A 295 -121.19 40.81 -41.26
CA ARG A 295 -121.76 42.06 -41.76
C ARG A 295 -122.28 41.96 -43.20
N LEU A 296 -121.72 41.08 -44.02
CA LEU A 296 -122.12 40.90 -45.43
C LEU A 296 -123.29 39.91 -45.59
N LEU A 297 -123.53 39.08 -44.57
CA LEU A 297 -124.55 38.02 -44.56
C LEU A 297 -125.84 38.43 -43.80
N MET A 298 -125.80 39.53 -43.05
CA MET A 298 -126.95 40.23 -42.43
C MET A 298 -127.38 41.40 -43.30
#